data_AF-A0A449AQP2-F1
#
_entry.id   AF-A0A449AQP2-F1
#
_cell.length_a   1.000
_cell.length_b   1.000
_cell.length_c   1.000
_cell.angle_alpha   90.00
_cell.angle_beta   90.00
_cell.angle_gamma   90.00
#
_symmetry.space_group_name_H-M   'P 1'
#
loop_
_entity.id
_entity.type
_entity.pdbx_description
1 polymer ?
#
loop_
_entity_poly.entity_id
_entity_poly.type
_entity_poly.pdbx_seq_one_letter_code
_entity_poly.pdbx_strand_id
1 'polypeptide(L)'
;MNTKQINNFNNIKNSILAIGFFKILFIILLILAVLITTKIFNPFLFKNNIVHNFYLTSLWIFVIFIFFVNLFFYLYENKFWSGIRDLIYFEDQKFFTWKKVYFSFFLPILDIYRLLFLFSLFEENGIIISNWKVGTKKNRIKFTIYDISLAAVLLSIFFIMTAIKNYTPLRIIGLDFEFIFYIIFAIFFGKFKGAFLSFIADFFSLLLAGRIGFYHEVYAIVPVIMTILIGLFLDLFKKNKKLSIIVMEIFLILAFAALIYTFVLNMNDPKGIKISKTFGLSRLGVGVFSGLLSLTLFLFVIFNIVVIVYFSVSSEAKKQKYLYLLLSIFLVFFVIVVARWIWGPIAFIQYANRYLGKGYLLSDRYLIIMVPIILRSVIAIPIYVLIVNSLMPILILLKKNIVKDEYNLTY
;
A
#
# COMPACT_ATOMS: atom_id res chain seq x y z
N MET A 1 -9.93 -19.67 28.12
CA MET A 1 -10.64 -18.52 27.50
C MET A 1 -11.74 -19.03 26.58
N ASN A 2 -12.90 -18.37 26.52
CA ASN A 2 -13.91 -18.66 25.49
C ASN A 2 -13.40 -18.20 24.11
N THR A 3 -13.72 -18.92 23.02
CA THR A 3 -13.41 -18.57 21.61
C THR A 3 -13.75 -17.12 21.24
N LYS A 4 -14.72 -16.53 21.94
CA LYS A 4 -15.13 -15.12 21.86
C LYS A 4 -14.03 -14.13 22.26
N GLN A 5 -13.19 -14.45 23.26
CA GLN A 5 -12.08 -13.60 23.71
C GLN A 5 -10.91 -13.59 22.71
N ILE A 6 -10.64 -14.72 22.06
CA ILE A 6 -9.59 -14.85 21.03
C ILE A 6 -9.96 -14.06 19.77
N ASN A 7 -11.23 -14.13 19.33
CA ASN A 7 -11.71 -13.32 18.21
C ASN A 7 -11.64 -11.80 18.53
N ASN A 8 -11.91 -11.41 19.77
CA ASN A 8 -11.74 -10.02 20.20
C ASN A 8 -10.27 -9.56 20.14
N PHE A 9 -9.32 -10.42 20.51
CA PHE A 9 -7.89 -10.09 20.46
C PHE A 9 -7.40 -9.79 19.02
N ASN A 10 -7.77 -10.63 18.05
CA ASN A 10 -7.41 -10.41 16.64
C ASN A 10 -8.09 -9.17 16.04
N ASN A 11 -9.34 -8.90 16.42
CA ASN A 11 -10.04 -7.67 16.00
C ASN A 11 -9.34 -6.42 16.54
N ILE A 12 -8.74 -6.50 17.71
CA ILE A 12 -8.08 -5.37 18.35
C ILE A 12 -6.69 -5.11 17.79
N LYS A 13 -5.97 -6.16 17.40
CA LYS A 13 -4.74 -6.00 16.63
C LYS A 13 -4.98 -5.22 15.33
N ASN A 14 -6.13 -5.41 14.68
CA ASN A 14 -6.52 -4.66 13.49
C ASN A 14 -7.02 -3.24 13.84
N SER A 15 -7.78 -3.08 14.93
CA SER A 15 -8.25 -1.74 15.34
C SER A 15 -7.09 -0.85 15.75
N ILE A 16 -6.04 -1.37 16.38
CA ILE A 16 -4.88 -0.57 16.82
C ILE A 16 -4.12 0.05 15.64
N LEU A 17 -4.06 -0.63 14.49
CA LEU A 17 -3.50 -0.03 13.27
C LEU A 17 -4.35 1.14 12.77
N ALA A 18 -5.69 1.01 12.79
CA ALA A 18 -6.59 2.10 12.44
C ALA A 18 -6.48 3.27 13.43
N ILE A 19 -6.32 2.98 14.72
CA ILE A 19 -6.15 3.99 15.78
C ILE A 19 -4.85 4.77 15.58
N GLY A 20 -3.73 4.08 15.30
CA GLY A 20 -2.47 4.74 14.99
C GLY A 20 -2.59 5.69 13.78
N PHE A 21 -3.31 5.27 12.74
CA PHE A 21 -3.60 6.11 11.58
C PHE A 21 -4.39 7.37 11.97
N PHE A 22 -5.48 7.25 12.73
CA PHE A 22 -6.29 8.40 13.14
C PHE A 22 -5.55 9.37 14.08
N LYS A 23 -4.63 8.88 14.93
CA LYS A 23 -3.78 9.74 15.76
C LYS A 23 -2.77 10.54 14.93
N ILE A 24 -2.11 9.89 13.96
CA ILE A 24 -1.18 10.57 13.05
C ILE A 24 -1.94 11.59 12.21
N LEU A 25 -3.09 11.20 11.65
CA LEU A 25 -3.96 12.09 10.88
C LEU A 25 -4.37 13.31 11.71
N PHE A 26 -4.78 13.11 12.97
CA PHE A 26 -5.12 14.21 13.88
C PHE A 26 -3.98 15.20 14.05
N ILE A 27 -2.77 14.72 14.33
CA ILE A 27 -1.60 15.59 14.50
C ILE A 27 -1.29 16.36 13.23
N ILE A 28 -1.30 15.68 12.07
CA ILE A 28 -1.06 16.34 10.78
C ILE A 28 -2.09 17.44 10.54
N LEU A 29 -3.38 17.12 10.74
CA LEU A 29 -4.46 18.10 10.56
C LEU A 29 -4.38 19.24 11.56
N LEU A 30 -4.01 18.98 12.82
CA LEU A 30 -3.85 20.00 13.86
C LEU A 30 -2.69 20.94 13.53
N ILE A 31 -1.51 20.40 13.17
CA ILE A 31 -0.37 21.20 12.73
C ILE A 31 -0.76 22.05 11.52
N LEU A 32 -1.42 21.43 10.53
CA LEU A 32 -1.86 22.12 9.32
C LEU A 32 -2.90 23.20 9.64
N ALA A 33 -3.84 22.96 10.56
CA ALA A 33 -4.78 23.95 11.06
C ALA A 33 -4.07 25.16 11.67
N VAL A 34 -3.10 24.90 12.56
CA VAL A 34 -2.32 25.93 13.25
C VAL A 34 -1.46 26.74 12.27
N LEU A 35 -0.82 26.08 11.31
CA LEU A 35 0.00 26.77 10.31
C LEU A 35 -0.84 27.66 9.39
N ILE A 36 -2.06 27.23 9.05
CA ILE A 36 -2.99 28.05 8.26
C ILE A 36 -3.55 29.21 9.09
N THR A 37 -3.97 28.99 10.33
CA THR A 37 -4.48 30.07 11.20
C THR A 37 -3.43 31.13 11.49
N THR A 38 -2.19 30.72 11.69
CA THR A 38 -1.04 31.63 11.92
C THR A 38 -0.52 32.27 10.63
N LYS A 39 -1.11 31.96 9.47
CA LYS A 39 -0.69 32.43 8.14
C LYS A 39 0.75 32.08 7.76
N ILE A 40 1.39 31.17 8.49
CA ILE A 40 2.73 30.65 8.17
C ILE A 40 2.67 29.81 6.88
N PHE A 41 1.57 29.08 6.68
CA PHE A 41 1.34 28.25 5.52
C PHE A 41 -0.03 28.56 4.93
N ASN A 42 -0.09 29.06 3.70
CA ASN A 42 -1.37 29.28 3.01
C ASN A 42 -1.43 28.42 1.74
N PRO A 43 -1.95 27.19 1.82
CA PRO A 43 -1.98 26.26 0.69
C PRO A 43 -2.93 26.74 -0.43
N PHE A 44 -3.80 27.70 -0.15
CA PHE A 44 -4.80 28.17 -1.08
C PHE A 44 -4.76 29.70 -1.20
N LEU A 45 -4.51 30.21 -2.40
CA LEU A 45 -4.61 31.63 -2.74
C LEU A 45 -6.09 32.04 -2.85
N PHE A 46 -6.81 32.07 -1.72
CA PHE A 46 -8.18 32.54 -1.70
C PHE A 46 -8.21 34.07 -1.84
N LYS A 47 -8.82 34.57 -2.93
CA LYS A 47 -9.07 36.01 -3.11
C LYS A 47 -10.16 36.56 -2.18
N ASN A 48 -11.01 35.68 -1.63
CA ASN A 48 -12.16 36.07 -0.81
C ASN A 48 -11.97 35.61 0.65
N ASN A 49 -11.94 36.56 1.58
CA ASN A 49 -11.80 36.30 3.02
C ASN A 49 -12.94 35.43 3.59
N ILE A 50 -14.15 35.53 3.04
CA ILE A 50 -15.31 34.73 3.48
C ILE A 50 -15.06 33.25 3.17
N VAL A 51 -14.56 32.96 1.97
CA VAL A 51 -14.24 31.60 1.52
C VAL A 51 -13.10 31.02 2.35
N HIS A 52 -12.05 31.81 2.60
CA HIS A 52 -10.95 31.39 3.47
C HIS A 52 -11.43 31.03 4.89
N ASN A 53 -12.26 31.88 5.50
CA ASN A 53 -12.81 31.63 6.83
C ASN A 53 -13.69 30.36 6.86
N PHE A 54 -14.49 30.12 5.82
CA PHE A 54 -15.30 28.90 5.71
C PHE A 54 -14.44 27.62 5.63
N TYR A 55 -13.38 27.62 4.82
CA TYR A 55 -12.47 26.47 4.77
C TYR A 55 -11.75 26.25 6.10
N LEU A 56 -11.33 27.34 6.75
CA LEU A 56 -10.66 27.28 8.04
C LEU A 56 -11.57 26.72 9.13
N THR A 57 -12.82 27.18 9.22
CA THR A 57 -13.81 26.63 10.16
C THR A 57 -14.14 25.18 9.85
N SER A 58 -14.32 24.82 8.58
CA SER A 58 -14.54 23.42 8.16
C SER A 58 -13.36 22.52 8.57
N LEU A 59 -12.13 22.99 8.40
CA LEU A 59 -10.93 22.27 8.80
C LEU A 59 -10.86 22.08 10.33
N TRP A 60 -11.17 23.12 11.12
CA TRP A 60 -11.25 23.00 12.58
C TRP A 60 -12.35 22.05 13.04
N ILE A 61 -13.53 22.08 12.41
CA ILE A 61 -14.61 21.11 12.68
C ILE A 61 -14.12 19.68 12.39
N PHE A 62 -13.39 19.47 11.29
CA PHE A 62 -12.84 18.18 10.95
C PHE A 62 -11.76 17.71 11.95
N VAL A 63 -10.88 18.61 12.40
CA VAL A 63 -9.91 18.34 13.46
C VAL A 63 -10.61 17.91 14.75
N ILE A 64 -11.67 18.62 15.15
CA ILE A 64 -12.49 18.29 16.34
C ILE A 64 -13.16 16.92 16.16
N PHE A 65 -13.73 16.64 14.99
CA PHE A 65 -14.33 15.33 14.70
C PHE A 65 -13.30 14.19 14.85
N ILE A 66 -12.12 14.33 14.24
CA ILE A 66 -11.04 13.34 14.35
C ILE A 66 -10.55 13.20 15.80
N PHE A 67 -10.52 14.28 16.58
CA PHE A 67 -10.23 14.22 18.01
C PHE A 67 -11.24 13.32 18.75
N PHE A 68 -12.54 13.49 18.52
CA PHE A 68 -13.56 12.65 19.14
C PHE A 68 -13.49 11.19 18.69
N VAL A 69 -13.17 10.94 17.42
CA VAL A 69 -12.92 9.57 16.92
C VAL A 69 -11.75 8.94 17.69
N ASN A 70 -10.63 9.66 17.86
CA ASN A 70 -9.50 9.18 18.65
C ASN A 70 -9.86 8.95 20.12
N LEU A 71 -10.64 9.84 20.73
CA LEU A 71 -11.11 9.69 22.10
C LEU A 71 -12.00 8.45 22.27
N PHE A 72 -12.93 8.22 21.34
CA PHE A 72 -13.78 7.03 21.33
C PHE A 72 -12.95 5.75 21.28
N PHE A 73 -11.98 5.69 20.37
CA PHE A 73 -11.09 4.53 20.27
C PHE A 73 -10.21 4.35 21.50
N TYR A 74 -9.71 5.45 22.07
CA TYR A 74 -8.96 5.41 23.34
C TYR A 74 -9.79 4.77 24.45
N LEU A 75 -11.05 5.19 24.63
CA LEU A 75 -11.94 4.63 25.65
C LEU A 75 -12.24 3.15 25.39
N TYR A 76 -12.51 2.79 24.14
CA TYR A 76 -12.75 1.40 23.73
C TYR A 76 -11.54 0.51 24.04
N GLU A 77 -10.35 0.96 23.66
CA GLU A 77 -9.10 0.23 23.85
C GLU A 77 -8.74 0.12 25.33
N ASN A 78 -8.89 1.20 26.11
CA ASN A 78 -8.67 1.19 27.54
C ASN A 78 -9.57 0.17 28.25
N LYS A 79 -10.87 0.14 27.90
CA LYS A 79 -11.84 -0.83 28.44
C LYS A 79 -11.46 -2.26 28.09
N PHE A 80 -10.95 -2.49 26.88
CA PHE A 80 -10.46 -3.80 26.50
C PHE A 80 -9.24 -4.22 27.31
N TRP A 81 -8.21 -3.38 27.35
CA TRP A 81 -6.97 -3.71 28.05
C TRP A 81 -7.19 -3.90 29.54
N SER A 82 -8.09 -3.11 30.17
CA SER A 82 -8.48 -3.36 31.56
C SER A 82 -9.14 -4.73 31.75
N GLY A 83 -9.92 -5.21 30.77
CA GLY A 83 -10.60 -6.50 30.85
C GLY A 83 -9.71 -7.71 30.62
N ILE A 84 -8.54 -7.53 29.98
CA ILE A 84 -7.56 -8.60 29.77
C ILE A 84 -6.28 -8.43 30.59
N ARG A 85 -6.20 -7.37 31.40
CA ARG A 85 -4.98 -6.97 32.10
C ARG A 85 -4.37 -8.10 32.91
N ASP A 86 -5.22 -8.77 33.67
CA ASP A 86 -4.84 -9.83 34.61
C ASP A 86 -4.58 -11.17 33.91
N LEU A 87 -4.94 -11.26 32.62
CA LEU A 87 -4.71 -12.44 31.77
C LEU A 87 -3.38 -12.37 31.02
N ILE A 88 -2.68 -11.23 31.06
CA ILE A 88 -1.39 -11.05 30.40
C ILE A 88 -0.24 -11.27 31.38
N TYR A 89 0.55 -12.31 31.12
CA TYR A 89 1.79 -12.57 31.82
C TYR A 89 2.97 -11.93 31.07
N PHE A 90 3.76 -11.08 31.76
CA PHE A 90 4.95 -10.46 31.20
C PHE A 90 6.18 -11.28 31.54
N GLU A 91 6.70 -12.02 30.57
CA GLU A 91 7.92 -12.80 30.73
C GLU A 91 9.17 -11.90 30.63
N ASP A 92 9.12 -10.85 29.81
CA ASP A 92 10.20 -9.86 29.65
C ASP A 92 9.79 -8.47 30.20
N GLN A 93 9.79 -8.35 31.54
CA GLN A 93 9.36 -7.13 32.24
C GLN A 93 10.27 -5.90 31.98
N LYS A 94 11.49 -6.11 31.45
CA LYS A 94 12.41 -5.00 31.14
C LYS A 94 11.94 -4.22 29.91
N PHE A 95 11.46 -4.93 28.90
CA PHE A 95 11.06 -4.33 27.64
C PHE A 95 9.60 -3.86 27.69
N PHE A 96 8.68 -4.71 28.17
CA PHE A 96 7.25 -4.39 28.22
C PHE A 96 6.73 -4.18 29.63
N THR A 97 6.18 -3.00 29.91
CA THR A 97 5.45 -2.69 31.15
C THR A 97 4.10 -2.05 30.85
N TRP A 98 3.11 -2.32 31.71
CA TRP A 98 1.79 -1.69 31.62
C TRP A 98 1.87 -0.17 31.60
N LYS A 99 2.74 0.44 32.42
CA LYS A 99 2.94 1.90 32.44
C LYS A 99 3.27 2.43 31.04
N LYS A 100 4.21 1.81 30.32
CA LYS A 100 4.59 2.20 28.97
C LYS A 100 3.49 1.90 27.94
N VAL A 101 2.74 0.81 28.10
CA VAL A 101 1.58 0.48 27.23
C VAL A 101 0.49 1.54 27.40
N TYR A 102 0.14 1.91 28.63
CA TYR A 102 -0.82 2.99 28.89
C TYR A 102 -0.33 4.34 28.36
N PHE A 103 0.95 4.67 28.54
CA PHE A 103 1.53 5.91 28.02
C PHE A 103 1.49 5.96 26.48
N SER A 104 1.60 4.80 25.82
CA SER A 104 1.46 4.69 24.36
C SER A 104 0.06 4.98 23.84
N PHE A 105 -0.97 4.95 24.69
CA PHE A 105 -2.32 5.33 24.26
C PHE A 105 -2.43 6.82 23.95
N PHE A 106 -1.59 7.66 24.57
CA PHE A 106 -1.66 9.11 24.43
C PHE A 106 -0.68 9.68 23.40
N LEU A 107 0.50 9.09 23.27
CA LEU A 107 1.55 9.61 22.39
C LEU A 107 1.69 8.75 21.12
N PRO A 108 1.44 9.30 19.92
CA PRO A 108 1.57 8.53 18.68
C PRO A 108 3.00 8.08 18.37
N ILE A 109 4.02 8.79 18.83
CA ILE A 109 5.43 8.32 18.75
C ILE A 109 5.60 6.97 19.48
N LEU A 110 4.80 6.74 20.52
CA LEU A 110 4.80 5.49 21.26
C LEU A 110 3.84 4.44 20.67
N ASP A 111 3.09 4.73 19.60
CA ASP A 111 2.31 3.71 18.89
C ASP A 111 3.23 2.61 18.32
N ILE A 112 4.48 2.93 17.99
CA ILE A 112 5.50 1.93 17.63
C ILE A 112 5.67 0.96 18.79
N TYR A 113 5.86 1.46 20.01
CA TYR A 113 5.98 0.62 21.21
C TYR A 113 4.72 -0.24 21.41
N ARG A 114 3.53 0.31 21.18
CA ARG A 114 2.26 -0.43 21.24
C ARG A 114 2.16 -1.54 20.21
N LEU A 115 2.59 -1.27 18.98
CA LEU A 115 2.67 -2.28 17.92
C LEU A 115 3.67 -3.38 18.28
N LEU A 116 4.85 -3.01 18.78
CA LEU A 116 5.85 -3.97 19.26
C LEU A 116 5.27 -4.83 20.40
N PHE A 117 4.52 -4.23 21.32
CA PHE A 117 3.86 -4.95 22.40
C PHE A 117 2.85 -5.96 21.87
N LEU A 118 1.95 -5.57 20.95
CA LEU A 118 1.01 -6.52 20.33
C LEU A 118 1.71 -7.67 19.61
N PHE A 119 2.85 -7.40 18.98
CA PHE A 119 3.64 -8.43 18.32
C PHE A 119 4.42 -9.32 19.28
N SER A 120 4.60 -8.89 20.52
CA SER A 120 5.15 -9.72 21.60
C SER A 120 4.12 -10.69 22.19
N LEU A 121 2.83 -10.40 22.03
CA LEU A 121 1.76 -11.19 22.62
C LEU A 121 1.50 -12.45 21.79
N PHE A 122 1.38 -13.57 22.49
CA PHE A 122 0.89 -14.84 21.96
C PHE A 122 0.14 -15.60 23.05
N GLU A 123 -0.65 -16.58 22.64
CA GLU A 123 -1.40 -17.44 23.55
C GLU A 123 -0.68 -18.77 23.76
N GLU A 124 -0.67 -19.25 25.00
CA GLU A 124 -0.20 -20.58 25.37
C GLU A 124 -1.02 -21.07 26.56
N ASN A 125 -1.65 -22.25 26.43
CA ASN A 125 -2.48 -22.87 27.48
C ASN A 125 -3.58 -21.96 28.05
N GLY A 126 -4.15 -21.08 27.23
CA GLY A 126 -5.24 -20.17 27.62
C GLY A 126 -4.79 -18.92 28.40
N ILE A 127 -3.47 -18.69 28.52
CA ILE A 127 -2.85 -17.49 29.09
C ILE A 127 -2.22 -16.69 27.94
N ILE A 128 -2.32 -15.36 27.99
CA ILE A 128 -1.65 -14.48 27.03
C ILE A 128 -0.27 -14.13 27.60
N ILE A 129 0.79 -14.45 26.88
CA ILE A 129 2.17 -14.20 27.29
C ILE A 129 2.74 -13.07 26.43
N SER A 130 3.38 -12.09 27.07
CA SER A 130 4.19 -11.06 26.41
C SER A 130 5.66 -11.46 26.47
N ASN A 131 6.21 -11.88 25.33
CA ASN A 131 7.64 -12.09 25.16
C ASN A 131 8.02 -11.68 23.74
N TRP A 132 8.89 -10.66 23.61
CA TRP A 132 9.29 -10.14 22.30
C TRP A 132 9.92 -11.23 21.41
N LYS A 133 10.79 -12.06 21.97
CA LYS A 133 11.55 -13.05 21.20
C LYS A 133 10.64 -14.14 20.64
N VAL A 134 9.74 -14.67 21.46
CA VAL A 134 8.82 -15.75 21.11
C VAL A 134 7.63 -15.23 20.30
N GLY A 135 7.04 -14.10 20.74
CA GLY A 135 5.92 -13.46 20.06
C GLY A 135 6.24 -13.06 18.63
N THR A 136 7.41 -12.48 18.36
CA THR A 136 7.82 -12.14 16.98
C THR A 136 8.01 -13.36 16.08
N LYS A 137 8.40 -14.51 16.66
CA LYS A 137 8.51 -15.78 15.96
C LYS A 137 7.12 -16.32 15.62
N LYS A 138 6.24 -16.42 16.63
CA LYS A 138 4.84 -16.88 16.47
C LYS A 138 4.03 -15.95 15.55
N ASN A 139 4.26 -14.64 15.59
CA ASN A 139 3.64 -13.62 14.73
C ASN A 139 4.31 -13.43 13.36
N ARG A 140 5.28 -14.29 12.99
CA ARG A 140 5.94 -14.34 11.66
C ARG A 140 6.64 -13.05 11.22
N ILE A 141 7.17 -12.26 12.15
CA ILE A 141 7.90 -11.01 11.84
C ILE A 141 9.38 -11.29 11.56
N LYS A 142 10.00 -12.20 12.32
CA LYS A 142 11.41 -12.57 12.12
C LYS A 142 11.59 -13.49 10.93
N PHE A 143 12.62 -13.24 10.13
CA PHE A 143 13.06 -14.14 9.07
C PHE A 143 13.59 -15.45 9.67
N THR A 144 13.09 -16.59 9.21
CA THR A 144 13.71 -17.90 9.45
C THR A 144 14.87 -18.11 8.48
N ILE A 145 15.69 -19.15 8.70
CA ILE A 145 16.77 -19.52 7.76
C ILE A 145 16.17 -19.81 6.37
N TYR A 146 15.05 -20.52 6.32
CA TYR A 146 14.31 -20.75 5.07
C TYR A 146 13.85 -19.46 4.42
N ASP A 147 13.32 -18.50 5.19
CA ASP A 147 12.90 -17.22 4.64
C ASP A 147 14.10 -16.47 4.04
N ILE A 148 15.26 -16.48 4.70
CA ILE A 148 16.48 -15.83 4.21
C ILE A 148 16.96 -16.48 2.91
N SER A 149 17.02 -17.82 2.88
CA SER A 149 17.44 -18.56 1.69
C SER A 149 16.51 -18.30 0.50
N LEU A 150 15.20 -18.36 0.71
CA LEU A 150 14.23 -18.07 -0.35
C LEU A 150 14.29 -16.60 -0.79
N ALA A 151 14.48 -15.68 0.16
CA ALA A 151 14.61 -14.26 -0.15
C ALA A 151 15.85 -13.98 -1.01
N ALA A 152 16.98 -14.63 -0.70
CA ALA A 152 18.21 -14.52 -1.48
C ALA A 152 18.02 -15.02 -2.92
N VAL A 153 17.32 -16.15 -3.11
CA VAL A 153 17.00 -16.67 -4.45
C VAL A 153 16.11 -15.69 -5.21
N LEU A 154 15.02 -15.20 -4.60
CA LEU A 154 14.09 -14.28 -5.26
C LEU A 154 14.74 -12.92 -5.57
N LEU A 155 15.57 -12.39 -4.66
CA LEU A 155 16.37 -11.19 -4.92
C LEU A 155 17.37 -11.39 -6.05
N SER A 156 18.00 -12.56 -6.14
CA SER A 156 18.92 -12.88 -7.24
C SER A 156 18.19 -12.89 -8.58
N ILE A 157 17.01 -13.53 -8.65
CA ILE A 157 16.17 -13.52 -9.86
C ILE A 157 15.75 -12.08 -10.20
N PHE A 158 15.35 -11.28 -9.20
CA PHE A 158 15.03 -9.87 -9.40
C PHE A 158 16.21 -9.09 -10.00
N PHE A 159 17.43 -9.25 -9.46
CA PHE A 159 18.61 -8.56 -9.98
C PHE A 159 18.99 -9.02 -11.38
N ILE A 160 18.86 -10.31 -11.68
CA ILE A 160 19.05 -10.84 -13.05
C ILE A 160 18.04 -10.19 -14.01
N MET A 161 16.76 -10.12 -13.63
CA MET A 161 15.73 -9.47 -14.44
C MET A 161 15.99 -7.97 -14.63
N THR A 162 16.43 -7.27 -13.58
CA THR A 162 16.82 -5.86 -13.66
C THR A 162 18.04 -5.67 -14.56
N ALA A 163 19.04 -6.54 -14.48
CA ALA A 163 20.20 -6.51 -15.36
C ALA A 163 19.79 -6.75 -16.82
N ILE A 164 18.98 -7.78 -17.09
CA ILE A 164 18.44 -8.05 -18.43
C ILE A 164 17.68 -6.83 -18.96
N LYS A 165 16.76 -6.25 -18.17
CA LYS A 165 16.02 -5.04 -18.54
C LYS A 165 16.95 -3.88 -18.90
N ASN A 166 18.00 -3.64 -18.11
CA ASN A 166 18.85 -2.47 -18.24
C ASN A 166 19.93 -2.62 -19.33
N TYR A 167 20.43 -3.83 -19.57
CA TYR A 167 21.56 -4.11 -20.47
C TYR A 167 21.18 -4.78 -21.79
N THR A 168 19.89 -5.10 -22.02
CA THR A 168 19.40 -5.66 -23.30
C THR A 168 18.44 -4.70 -24.02
N PRO A 169 18.05 -4.97 -25.28
CA PRO A 169 17.06 -4.16 -26.02
C PRO A 169 15.69 -4.02 -25.32
N LEU A 170 15.40 -4.86 -24.32
CA LEU A 170 14.20 -4.74 -23.48
C LEU A 170 14.10 -3.37 -22.78
N ARG A 171 15.23 -2.65 -22.62
CA ARG A 171 15.25 -1.26 -22.14
C ARG A 171 14.34 -0.34 -22.94
N ILE A 172 14.18 -0.59 -24.25
CA ILE A 172 13.38 0.24 -25.16
C ILE A 172 11.89 0.08 -24.87
N ILE A 173 11.46 -1.15 -24.54
CA ILE A 173 10.06 -1.46 -24.23
C ILE A 173 9.65 -0.83 -22.88
N GLY A 174 10.61 -0.62 -21.97
CA GLY A 174 10.37 0.09 -20.70
C GLY A 174 9.43 -0.66 -19.76
N LEU A 175 9.50 -2.00 -19.76
CA LEU A 175 8.78 -2.85 -18.81
C LEU A 175 9.47 -2.78 -17.44
N ASP A 176 8.79 -2.20 -16.47
CA ASP A 176 9.19 -2.19 -15.06
C ASP A 176 8.69 -3.47 -14.37
N PHE A 177 9.53 -4.52 -14.35
CA PHE A 177 9.21 -5.81 -13.71
C PHE A 177 9.19 -5.73 -12.17
N GLU A 178 9.66 -4.63 -11.58
CA GLU A 178 9.72 -4.41 -10.13
C GLU A 178 8.35 -4.65 -9.44
N PHE A 179 7.27 -4.19 -10.05
CA PHE A 179 5.92 -4.35 -9.51
C PHE A 179 5.47 -5.81 -9.41
N ILE A 180 5.93 -6.68 -10.32
CA ILE A 180 5.65 -8.12 -10.25
C ILE A 180 6.36 -8.70 -9.02
N PHE A 181 7.60 -8.28 -8.74
CA PHE A 181 8.33 -8.73 -7.57
C PHE A 181 7.74 -8.23 -6.26
N TYR A 182 7.15 -7.04 -6.21
CA TYR A 182 6.39 -6.59 -5.01
C TYR A 182 5.25 -7.57 -4.69
N ILE A 183 4.54 -8.03 -5.72
CA ILE A 183 3.48 -9.04 -5.57
C ILE A 183 4.06 -10.38 -5.11
N ILE A 184 5.14 -10.86 -5.74
CA ILE A 184 5.79 -12.13 -5.39
C ILE A 184 6.32 -12.11 -3.95
N PHE A 185 6.99 -11.03 -3.53
CA PHE A 185 7.49 -10.86 -2.18
C PHE A 185 6.36 -10.84 -1.16
N ALA A 186 5.26 -10.14 -1.43
CA ALA A 186 4.08 -10.19 -0.57
C ALA A 186 3.46 -11.60 -0.49
N ILE A 187 3.41 -12.36 -1.59
CA ILE A 187 2.87 -13.71 -1.62
C ILE A 187 3.66 -14.64 -0.70
N PHE A 188 4.99 -14.66 -0.81
CA PHE A 188 5.83 -15.53 0.00
C PHE A 188 5.93 -15.04 1.45
N PHE A 189 6.33 -13.79 1.65
CA PHE A 189 6.77 -13.29 2.95
C PHE A 189 5.71 -12.47 3.71
N GLY A 190 4.58 -12.16 3.07
CA GLY A 190 3.53 -11.31 3.64
C GLY A 190 3.92 -9.84 3.68
N LYS A 191 3.10 -9.05 4.38
CA LYS A 191 3.19 -7.57 4.37
C LYS A 191 4.54 -7.00 4.81
N PHE A 192 5.08 -7.40 5.96
CA PHE A 192 6.24 -6.73 6.56
C PHE A 192 7.56 -7.19 5.96
N LYS A 193 7.81 -8.50 5.94
CA LYS A 193 9.01 -9.07 5.33
C LYS A 193 9.06 -8.81 3.84
N GLY A 194 7.92 -8.92 3.15
CA GLY A 194 7.82 -8.59 1.73
C GLY A 194 8.15 -7.13 1.46
N ALA A 195 7.65 -6.20 2.28
CA ALA A 195 7.95 -4.77 2.13
C ALA A 195 9.43 -4.46 2.35
N PHE A 196 10.06 -5.10 3.34
CA PHE A 196 11.50 -5.00 3.56
C PHE A 196 12.29 -5.50 2.34
N LEU A 197 11.93 -6.66 1.78
CA LEU A 197 12.59 -7.20 0.58
C LEU A 197 12.37 -6.33 -0.65
N SER A 198 11.17 -5.75 -0.80
CA SER A 198 10.85 -4.85 -1.90
C SER A 198 11.65 -3.57 -1.84
N PHE A 199 11.84 -3.02 -0.63
CA PHE A 199 12.71 -1.87 -0.40
C PHE A 199 14.18 -2.18 -0.71
N ILE A 200 14.69 -3.32 -0.25
CA ILE A 200 16.05 -3.79 -0.58
C ILE A 200 16.20 -3.94 -2.09
N ALA A 201 15.26 -4.62 -2.74
CA ALA A 201 15.26 -4.84 -4.18
C ALA A 201 15.33 -3.52 -4.94
N ASP A 202 14.45 -2.56 -4.63
CA ASP A 202 14.43 -1.22 -5.22
C ASP A 202 15.76 -0.48 -5.00
N PHE A 203 16.25 -0.42 -3.76
CA PHE A 203 17.49 0.26 -3.43
C PHE A 203 18.70 -0.32 -4.19
N PHE A 204 18.88 -1.64 -4.16
CA PHE A 204 19.99 -2.29 -4.86
C PHE A 204 19.81 -2.28 -6.38
N SER A 205 18.58 -2.22 -6.91
CA SER A 205 18.34 -2.04 -8.35
C SER A 205 18.91 -0.72 -8.86
N LEU A 206 18.76 0.36 -8.08
CA LEU A 206 19.32 1.67 -8.40
C LEU A 206 20.85 1.64 -8.31
N LEU A 207 21.39 0.93 -7.31
CA LEU A 207 22.83 0.73 -7.17
C LEU A 207 23.41 -0.02 -8.38
N LEU A 208 22.81 -1.15 -8.76
CA LEU A 208 23.25 -1.96 -9.91
C LEU A 208 23.16 -1.19 -11.23
N ALA A 209 22.14 -0.34 -11.38
CA ALA A 209 21.99 0.50 -12.57
C ALA A 209 22.96 1.69 -12.61
N GLY A 210 23.79 1.90 -11.57
CA GLY A 210 24.63 3.10 -11.43
C GLY A 210 23.83 4.38 -11.22
N ARG A 211 22.58 4.26 -10.75
CA ARG A 211 21.61 5.36 -10.59
C ARG A 211 21.31 5.66 -9.13
N ILE A 212 22.21 5.32 -8.21
CA ILE A 212 22.00 5.60 -6.78
C ILE A 212 21.83 7.10 -6.48
N GLY A 213 22.42 7.98 -7.30
CA GLY A 213 22.20 9.44 -7.22
C GLY A 213 20.76 9.88 -7.55
N PHE A 214 19.96 9.00 -8.15
CA PHE A 214 18.52 9.22 -8.40
C PHE A 214 17.66 8.70 -7.23
N TYR A 215 18.26 8.21 -6.15
CA TYR A 215 17.52 7.81 -4.96
C TYR A 215 16.76 9.01 -4.38
N HIS A 216 15.47 8.81 -4.16
CA HIS A 216 14.59 9.82 -3.60
C HIS A 216 13.56 9.13 -2.72
N GLU A 217 13.37 9.65 -1.52
CA GLU A 217 12.53 9.02 -0.49
C GLU A 217 11.07 8.86 -0.94
N VAL A 218 10.58 9.78 -1.79
CA VAL A 218 9.22 9.72 -2.37
C VAL A 218 9.08 8.58 -3.37
N TYR A 219 10.16 8.12 -4.01
CA TYR A 219 10.16 6.88 -4.78
C TYR A 219 10.34 5.66 -3.89
N ALA A 220 11.28 5.72 -2.93
CA ALA A 220 11.63 4.59 -2.06
C ALA A 220 10.48 4.12 -1.15
N ILE A 221 9.49 4.98 -0.87
CA ILE A 221 8.32 4.60 -0.06
C ILE A 221 7.32 3.71 -0.83
N VAL A 222 7.30 3.79 -2.15
CA VAL A 222 6.40 3.03 -3.02
C VAL A 222 6.52 1.52 -2.84
N PRO A 223 7.71 0.88 -2.97
CA PRO A 223 7.85 -0.56 -2.76
C PRO A 223 7.34 -1.01 -1.38
N VAL A 224 7.57 -0.20 -0.34
CA VAL A 224 7.15 -0.52 1.03
C VAL A 224 5.63 -0.49 1.15
N ILE A 225 5.00 0.63 0.80
CA ILE A 225 3.55 0.82 0.94
C ILE A 225 2.80 -0.18 0.07
N MET A 226 3.19 -0.33 -1.20
CA MET A 226 2.49 -1.22 -2.12
C MET A 226 2.54 -2.67 -1.66
N THR A 227 3.69 -3.13 -1.17
CA THR A 227 3.83 -4.52 -0.71
C THR A 227 3.05 -4.78 0.57
N ILE A 228 2.97 -3.80 1.47
CA ILE A 228 2.08 -3.88 2.65
C ILE A 228 0.63 -4.01 2.20
N LEU A 229 0.17 -3.14 1.29
CA LEU A 229 -1.21 -3.16 0.78
C LEU A 229 -1.53 -4.48 0.08
N ILE A 230 -0.65 -4.97 -0.80
CA ILE A 230 -0.79 -6.29 -1.43
C ILE A 230 -0.90 -7.38 -0.36
N GLY A 231 -0.02 -7.36 0.65
CA GLY A 231 -0.06 -8.31 1.76
C GLY A 231 -1.40 -8.29 2.52
N LEU A 232 -1.99 -7.12 2.74
CA LEU A 232 -3.31 -6.98 3.36
C LEU A 232 -4.42 -7.59 2.50
N PHE A 233 -4.40 -7.36 1.18
CA PHE A 233 -5.36 -7.98 0.26
C PHE A 233 -5.21 -9.50 0.23
N LEU A 234 -3.98 -10.01 0.24
CA LEU A 234 -3.72 -11.45 0.29
C LEU A 234 -4.20 -12.09 1.60
N ASP A 235 -4.06 -11.40 2.72
CA ASP A 235 -4.57 -11.87 4.01
C ASP A 235 -6.12 -11.87 4.04
N LEU A 236 -6.75 -10.83 3.49
CA LEU A 236 -8.21 -10.77 3.34
C LEU A 236 -8.73 -11.89 2.43
N PHE A 237 -8.05 -12.10 1.30
CA PHE A 237 -8.37 -13.14 0.31
C PHE A 237 -8.33 -14.55 0.90
N LYS A 238 -7.35 -14.84 1.77
CA LYS A 238 -7.26 -16.12 2.48
C LYS A 238 -8.39 -16.30 3.49
N LYS A 239 -8.77 -15.24 4.21
CA LYS A 239 -9.80 -15.28 5.26
C LYS A 239 -11.20 -15.39 4.68
N ASN A 240 -11.54 -14.56 3.70
CA ASN A 240 -12.87 -14.52 3.11
C ASN A 240 -12.82 -14.09 1.64
N LYS A 241 -12.93 -15.08 0.75
CA LYS A 241 -12.88 -14.89 -0.71
C LYS A 241 -13.98 -13.93 -1.21
N LYS A 242 -15.23 -14.07 -0.73
CA LYS A 242 -16.34 -13.22 -1.19
C LYS A 242 -16.15 -11.76 -0.75
N LEU A 243 -15.83 -11.56 0.52
CA LEU A 243 -15.53 -10.22 1.04
C LEU A 243 -14.33 -9.59 0.32
N SER A 244 -13.31 -10.39 0.00
CA SER A 244 -12.14 -9.89 -0.72
C SER A 244 -12.50 -9.34 -2.11
N ILE A 245 -13.41 -9.98 -2.85
CA ILE A 245 -13.87 -9.49 -4.16
C ILE A 245 -14.56 -8.14 -4.02
N ILE A 246 -15.47 -7.99 -3.05
CA ILE A 246 -16.17 -6.72 -2.79
C ILE A 246 -15.17 -5.61 -2.45
N VAL A 247 -14.21 -5.90 -1.57
CA VAL A 247 -13.19 -4.91 -1.18
C VAL A 247 -12.28 -4.56 -2.36
N MET A 248 -11.91 -5.54 -3.20
CA MET A 248 -11.15 -5.29 -4.44
C MET A 248 -11.89 -4.33 -5.38
N GLU A 249 -13.19 -4.53 -5.56
CA GLU A 249 -14.03 -3.68 -6.40
C GLU A 249 -14.11 -2.24 -5.86
N ILE A 250 -14.37 -2.07 -4.57
CA ILE A 250 -14.39 -0.74 -3.92
C ILE A 250 -13.04 -0.04 -4.11
N PHE A 251 -11.92 -0.73 -3.91
CA PHE A 251 -10.59 -0.14 -4.07
C PHE A 251 -10.27 0.22 -5.53
N LEU A 252 -10.72 -0.58 -6.51
CA LEU A 252 -10.57 -0.23 -7.92
C LEU A 252 -11.38 1.03 -8.27
N ILE A 253 -12.63 1.13 -7.80
CA ILE A 253 -13.46 2.32 -7.99
C ILE A 253 -12.77 3.55 -7.37
N LEU A 254 -12.26 3.44 -6.13
CA LEU A 254 -11.54 4.53 -5.47
C LEU A 254 -10.25 4.91 -6.22
N ALA A 255 -9.49 3.94 -6.72
CA ALA A 255 -8.28 4.21 -7.49
C ALA A 255 -8.58 4.93 -8.81
N PHE A 256 -9.63 4.52 -9.53
CA PHE A 256 -10.07 5.20 -10.75
C PHE A 256 -10.67 6.57 -10.47
N ALA A 257 -11.45 6.73 -9.40
CA ALA A 257 -11.96 8.03 -8.98
C ALA A 257 -10.81 8.99 -8.63
N ALA A 258 -9.79 8.52 -7.91
CA ALA A 258 -8.58 9.30 -7.61
C ALA A 258 -7.80 9.66 -8.88
N LEU A 259 -7.70 8.76 -9.85
CA LEU A 259 -7.07 9.03 -11.14
C LEU A 259 -7.83 10.11 -11.93
N ILE A 260 -9.16 10.00 -12.02
CA ILE A 260 -10.01 11.00 -12.69
C ILE A 260 -9.90 12.35 -11.97
N TYR A 261 -9.98 12.34 -10.64
CA TYR A 261 -9.85 13.54 -9.82
C TYR A 261 -8.49 14.23 -10.03
N THR A 262 -7.39 13.48 -9.96
CA THR A 262 -6.05 14.03 -10.22
C THR A 262 -5.90 14.52 -11.66
N PHE A 263 -6.54 13.88 -12.63
CA PHE A 263 -6.55 14.38 -13.99
C PHE A 263 -7.27 15.74 -14.09
N VAL A 264 -8.49 15.83 -13.57
CA VAL A 264 -9.32 17.05 -13.64
C VAL A 264 -8.64 18.22 -12.94
N LEU A 265 -8.05 18.01 -11.77
CA LEU A 265 -7.32 19.06 -11.05
C LEU A 265 -6.12 19.62 -11.80
N ASN A 266 -5.43 18.78 -12.59
CA ASN A 266 -4.21 19.17 -13.30
C ASN A 266 -4.46 19.50 -14.79
N MET A 267 -5.73 19.61 -15.20
CA MET A 267 -6.11 20.04 -16.54
C MET A 267 -6.17 21.57 -16.60
N ASN A 268 -5.03 22.21 -16.84
CA ASN A 268 -4.92 23.68 -16.80
C ASN A 268 -5.38 24.43 -18.07
N ASP A 269 -5.69 23.74 -19.18
CA ASP A 269 -6.13 24.40 -20.41
C ASP A 269 -7.28 23.63 -21.10
N PRO A 270 -8.50 24.20 -21.23
CA PRO A 270 -9.60 23.59 -21.98
C PRO A 270 -9.30 23.41 -23.48
N LYS A 271 -8.27 24.09 -24.01
CA LYS A 271 -7.79 23.97 -25.41
C LYS A 271 -6.61 22.98 -25.56
N GLY A 272 -6.17 22.35 -24.46
CA GLY A 272 -5.16 21.29 -24.43
C GLY A 272 -3.73 21.74 -24.15
N ILE A 273 -2.95 20.88 -23.49
CA ILE A 273 -1.58 21.17 -23.02
C ILE A 273 -0.56 20.99 -24.14
N LYS A 274 0.28 21.99 -24.41
CA LYS A 274 1.40 21.86 -25.37
C LYS A 274 2.47 20.87 -24.85
N ILE A 275 2.59 19.71 -25.48
CA ILE A 275 3.77 18.82 -25.33
C ILE A 275 4.88 19.34 -26.23
N SER A 276 6.13 19.26 -25.76
CA SER A 276 7.31 19.62 -26.54
C SER A 276 7.40 18.84 -27.86
N LYS A 277 8.05 19.43 -28.87
CA LYS A 277 8.16 18.97 -30.26
C LYS A 277 8.64 17.51 -30.48
N THR A 278 9.08 16.82 -29.44
CA THR A 278 9.67 15.47 -29.48
C THR A 278 8.69 14.37 -29.89
N PHE A 279 7.37 14.57 -29.77
CA PHE A 279 6.35 13.57 -30.13
C PHE A 279 5.43 13.99 -31.30
N GLY A 280 5.70 15.10 -31.98
CA GLY A 280 4.86 15.59 -33.10
C GLY A 280 3.43 16.02 -32.73
N LEU A 281 2.96 15.74 -31.52
CA LEU A 281 1.64 16.12 -31.01
C LEU A 281 1.72 17.46 -30.28
N SER A 282 1.19 18.50 -30.92
CA SER A 282 1.29 19.88 -30.45
C SER A 282 0.38 20.22 -29.27
N ARG A 283 -0.64 19.40 -28.97
CA ARG A 283 -1.59 19.58 -27.84
C ARG A 283 -2.12 18.24 -27.34
N LEU A 284 -2.04 17.98 -26.04
CA LEU A 284 -2.86 16.95 -25.37
C LEU A 284 -4.30 17.47 -25.31
N GLY A 285 -5.10 17.13 -26.31
CA GLY A 285 -6.51 17.49 -26.35
C GLY A 285 -7.38 16.60 -25.45
N VAL A 286 -8.66 16.96 -25.35
CA VAL A 286 -9.74 16.17 -24.73
C VAL A 286 -9.73 14.70 -25.19
N GLY A 287 -9.24 14.42 -26.40
CA GLY A 287 -9.06 13.07 -26.94
C GLY A 287 -8.15 12.15 -26.10
N VAL A 288 -7.13 12.70 -25.44
CA VAL A 288 -6.26 11.90 -24.55
C VAL A 288 -6.99 11.58 -23.24
N PHE A 289 -7.76 12.53 -22.72
CA PHE A 289 -8.63 12.29 -21.56
C PHE A 289 -9.67 11.21 -21.87
N SER A 290 -10.38 11.31 -22.99
CA SER A 290 -11.36 10.30 -23.40
C SER A 290 -10.70 8.95 -23.64
N GLY A 291 -9.48 8.92 -24.19
CA GLY A 291 -8.70 7.69 -24.34
C GLY A 291 -8.32 7.06 -22.99
N LEU A 292 -7.85 7.86 -22.03
CA LEU A 292 -7.54 7.39 -20.67
C LEU A 292 -8.78 6.90 -19.93
N LEU A 293 -9.89 7.65 -20.02
CA LEU A 293 -11.16 7.27 -19.42
C LEU A 293 -11.68 5.97 -20.04
N SER A 294 -11.70 5.87 -21.37
CA SER A 294 -12.10 4.66 -22.10
C SER A 294 -11.24 3.47 -21.69
N LEU A 295 -9.93 3.65 -21.55
CA LEU A 295 -9.02 2.61 -21.09
C LEU A 295 -9.33 2.17 -19.66
N THR A 296 -9.50 3.10 -18.72
CA THR A 296 -9.81 2.76 -17.32
C THR A 296 -11.14 2.02 -17.21
N LEU A 297 -12.16 2.46 -17.96
CA LEU A 297 -13.46 1.80 -18.04
C LEU A 297 -13.34 0.41 -18.68
N PHE A 298 -12.56 0.27 -19.75
CA PHE A 298 -12.32 -1.02 -20.40
C PHE A 298 -11.66 -2.02 -19.45
N LEU A 299 -10.63 -1.60 -18.71
CA LEU A 299 -9.98 -2.43 -17.68
C LEU A 299 -10.97 -2.81 -16.56
N PHE A 300 -11.80 -1.87 -16.12
CA PHE A 300 -12.84 -2.12 -15.13
C PHE A 300 -13.90 -3.11 -15.63
N VAL A 301 -14.32 -3.00 -16.90
CA VAL A 301 -15.24 -3.93 -17.55
C VAL A 301 -14.63 -5.32 -17.62
N ILE A 302 -13.36 -5.46 -18.02
CA ILE A 302 -12.67 -6.76 -18.00
C ILE A 302 -12.72 -7.37 -16.61
N PHE A 303 -12.37 -6.61 -15.57
CA PHE A 303 -12.41 -7.10 -14.20
C PHE A 303 -13.81 -7.61 -13.81
N ASN A 304 -14.85 -6.84 -14.11
CA ASN A 304 -16.25 -7.21 -13.82
C ASN A 304 -16.73 -8.42 -14.62
N ILE A 305 -16.32 -8.57 -15.87
CA ILE A 305 -16.60 -9.78 -16.66
C ILE A 305 -16.04 -11.01 -15.95
N VAL A 306 -14.81 -10.96 -15.44
CA VAL A 306 -14.24 -12.09 -14.68
C VAL A 306 -14.99 -12.33 -13.37
N VAL A 307 -15.47 -11.28 -12.70
CA VAL A 307 -16.29 -11.41 -11.48
C VAL A 307 -17.61 -12.14 -11.78
N ILE A 308 -18.31 -11.74 -12.85
CA ILE A 308 -19.55 -12.39 -13.29
C ILE A 308 -19.28 -13.86 -13.59
N VAL A 309 -18.25 -14.16 -14.40
CA VAL A 309 -17.87 -15.54 -14.74
C VAL A 309 -17.54 -16.36 -13.48
N TYR A 310 -16.84 -15.77 -12.51
CA TYR A 310 -16.54 -16.44 -11.24
C TYR A 310 -17.80 -16.87 -10.47
N PHE A 311 -18.86 -16.04 -10.46
CA PHE A 311 -20.12 -16.37 -9.80
C PHE A 311 -21.01 -17.31 -10.61
N SER A 312 -20.91 -17.30 -11.95
CA SER A 312 -21.69 -18.17 -12.83
C SER A 312 -21.14 -19.60 -12.94
N VAL A 313 -19.87 -19.83 -12.63
CA VAL A 313 -19.24 -21.14 -12.77
C VAL A 313 -19.56 -22.05 -11.58
N SER A 314 -20.13 -23.23 -11.87
CA SER A 314 -20.49 -24.25 -10.88
C SER A 314 -19.32 -25.11 -10.42
N SER A 315 -18.31 -25.35 -11.27
CA SER A 315 -17.17 -26.21 -10.94
C SER A 315 -16.16 -25.52 -10.03
N GLU A 316 -15.89 -26.10 -8.85
CA GLU A 316 -14.94 -25.56 -7.87
C GLU A 316 -13.50 -25.40 -8.42
N ALA A 317 -13.03 -26.34 -9.25
CA ALA A 317 -11.70 -26.25 -9.85
C ALA A 317 -11.59 -25.05 -10.82
N LYS A 318 -12.61 -24.81 -11.64
CA LYS A 318 -12.67 -23.65 -12.54
C LYS A 318 -12.82 -22.36 -11.75
N LYS A 319 -13.65 -22.36 -10.71
CA LYS A 319 -13.87 -21.23 -9.81
C LYS A 319 -12.57 -20.77 -9.12
N GLN A 320 -11.74 -21.70 -8.67
CA GLN A 320 -10.43 -21.37 -8.10
C GLN A 320 -9.48 -20.74 -9.12
N LYS A 321 -9.50 -21.18 -10.39
CA LYS A 321 -8.70 -20.56 -11.47
C LYS A 321 -9.14 -19.11 -11.72
N TYR A 322 -10.45 -18.87 -11.85
CA TYR A 322 -10.97 -17.50 -12.02
C TYR A 322 -10.70 -16.62 -10.80
N LEU A 323 -10.72 -17.18 -9.61
CA LEU A 323 -10.38 -16.47 -8.39
C LEU A 323 -8.90 -16.01 -8.39
N TYR A 324 -7.96 -16.84 -8.84
CA TYR A 324 -6.56 -16.43 -9.01
C TYR A 324 -6.37 -15.40 -10.12
N LEU A 325 -7.13 -15.52 -11.21
CA LEU A 325 -7.13 -14.53 -12.27
C LEU A 325 -7.65 -13.17 -11.76
N LEU A 326 -8.75 -13.15 -11.02
CA LEU A 326 -9.29 -11.95 -10.37
C LEU A 326 -8.26 -11.28 -9.46
N LEU A 327 -7.65 -12.07 -8.58
CA LEU A 327 -6.61 -11.57 -7.68
C LEU A 327 -5.43 -10.98 -8.47
N SER A 328 -4.99 -11.66 -9.55
CA SER A 328 -3.86 -11.21 -10.36
C SER A 328 -4.16 -9.91 -11.11
N ILE A 329 -5.34 -9.82 -11.75
CA ILE A 329 -5.82 -8.59 -12.41
C ILE A 329 -5.88 -7.45 -11.40
N PHE A 330 -6.53 -7.68 -10.25
CA PHE A 330 -6.67 -6.68 -9.21
C PHE A 330 -5.31 -6.16 -8.72
N LEU A 331 -4.41 -7.05 -8.31
CA LEU A 331 -3.11 -6.65 -7.75
C LEU A 331 -2.27 -5.87 -8.76
N VAL A 332 -2.23 -6.31 -10.02
CA VAL A 332 -1.47 -5.62 -11.07
C VAL A 332 -2.07 -4.24 -11.36
N PHE A 333 -3.40 -4.16 -11.54
CA PHE A 333 -4.06 -2.88 -11.82
C PHE A 333 -3.90 -1.91 -10.65
N PHE A 334 -4.17 -2.39 -9.44
CA PHE A 334 -4.07 -1.59 -8.23
C PHE A 334 -2.68 -0.99 -8.06
N VAL A 335 -1.63 -1.81 -8.24
CA VAL A 335 -0.24 -1.34 -8.13
C VAL A 335 0.08 -0.35 -9.23
N ILE A 336 -0.24 -0.63 -10.48
CA ILE A 336 0.11 0.26 -11.60
C ILE A 336 -0.63 1.59 -11.52
N VAL A 337 -1.94 1.58 -11.24
CA VAL A 337 -2.74 2.80 -11.18
C VAL A 337 -2.27 3.69 -10.02
N VAL A 338 -2.14 3.13 -8.81
CA VAL A 338 -1.78 3.92 -7.63
C VAL A 338 -0.32 4.34 -7.67
N ALA A 339 0.61 3.40 -7.83
CA ALA A 339 2.03 3.68 -7.73
C ALA A 339 2.60 4.37 -8.97
N ARG A 340 2.14 3.98 -10.16
CA ARG A 340 2.75 4.44 -11.42
C ARG A 340 1.98 5.59 -12.06
N TRP A 341 0.66 5.52 -12.12
CA TRP A 341 -0.14 6.55 -12.81
C TRP A 341 -0.38 7.77 -11.92
N ILE A 342 -0.78 7.55 -10.67
CA ILE A 342 -1.05 8.64 -9.73
C ILE A 342 0.23 9.14 -9.07
N TRP A 343 0.95 8.26 -8.36
CA TRP A 343 2.09 8.68 -7.57
C TRP A 343 3.36 8.97 -8.39
N GLY A 344 3.61 8.18 -9.44
CA GLY A 344 4.81 8.27 -10.27
C GLY A 344 5.13 9.68 -10.80
N PRO A 345 4.18 10.40 -11.42
CA PRO A 345 4.40 11.78 -11.88
C PRO A 345 4.66 12.76 -10.74
N ILE A 346 3.98 12.60 -9.59
CA ILE A 346 4.20 13.43 -8.40
C ILE A 346 5.64 13.26 -7.91
N ALA A 347 6.07 12.02 -7.76
CA ALA A 347 7.42 11.68 -7.32
C ALA A 347 8.47 12.24 -8.29
N PHE A 348 8.24 12.15 -9.59
CA PHE A 348 9.17 12.68 -10.60
C PHE A 348 9.31 14.20 -10.52
N ILE A 349 8.20 14.92 -10.39
CA ILE A 349 8.20 16.38 -10.33
C ILE A 349 8.94 16.85 -9.07
N GLN A 350 8.69 16.22 -7.92
CA GLN A 350 9.40 16.54 -6.69
C GLN A 350 10.90 16.26 -6.80
N TYR A 351 11.26 15.10 -7.36
CA TYR A 351 12.66 14.75 -7.65
C TYR A 351 13.34 15.80 -8.55
N ALA A 352 12.70 16.15 -9.67
CA ALA A 352 13.24 17.10 -10.63
C ALA A 352 13.38 18.51 -10.04
N ASN A 353 12.49 18.93 -9.16
CA ASN A 353 12.58 20.22 -8.49
C ASN A 353 13.71 20.25 -7.47
N ARG A 354 13.85 19.18 -6.67
CA ARG A 354 14.84 19.12 -5.60
C ARG A 354 16.25 18.92 -6.11
N TYR A 355 16.46 17.97 -7.02
CA TYR A 355 17.80 17.54 -7.41
C TYR A 355 18.24 18.02 -8.80
N LEU A 356 17.29 18.38 -9.68
CA LEU A 356 17.60 18.91 -11.02
C LEU A 356 17.31 20.42 -11.15
N GLY A 357 16.82 21.08 -10.08
CA GLY A 357 16.53 22.52 -10.07
C GLY A 357 15.46 22.97 -11.08
N LYS A 358 14.56 22.07 -11.51
CA LYS A 358 13.69 22.30 -12.67
C LYS A 358 12.50 23.25 -12.45
N GLY A 359 12.22 23.68 -11.22
CA GLY A 359 11.16 24.67 -10.91
C GLY A 359 9.76 24.32 -11.45
N TYR A 360 9.47 23.03 -11.65
CA TYR A 360 8.24 22.55 -12.23
C TYR A 360 7.05 22.72 -11.27
N LEU A 361 5.99 23.37 -11.74
CA LEU A 361 4.70 23.34 -11.06
C LEU A 361 4.00 22.01 -11.33
N LEU A 362 3.38 21.44 -10.27
CA LEU A 362 2.69 20.16 -10.36
C LEU A 362 1.59 20.21 -11.43
N SER A 363 0.76 21.24 -11.39
CA SER A 363 -0.39 21.43 -12.29
C SER A 363 -0.03 21.42 -13.77
N ASP A 364 1.15 21.93 -14.13
CA ASP A 364 1.52 22.13 -15.53
C ASP A 364 2.23 20.92 -16.14
N ARG A 365 2.95 20.16 -15.30
CA ARG A 365 3.82 19.05 -15.74
C ARG A 365 3.25 17.68 -15.45
N TYR A 366 2.30 17.56 -14.53
CA TYR A 366 1.75 16.28 -14.11
C TYR A 366 1.21 15.47 -15.29
N LEU A 367 0.30 16.03 -16.09
CA LEU A 367 -0.29 15.32 -17.24
C LEU A 367 0.74 14.98 -18.33
N ILE A 368 1.72 15.87 -18.55
CA ILE A 368 2.79 15.65 -19.54
C ILE A 368 3.62 14.41 -19.18
N ILE A 369 3.87 14.20 -17.89
CA ILE A 369 4.64 13.04 -17.40
C ILE A 369 3.77 11.80 -17.29
N MET A 370 2.53 11.96 -16.82
CA MET A 370 1.59 10.87 -16.60
C MET A 370 1.19 10.16 -17.89
N VAL A 371 0.85 10.90 -18.95
CA VAL A 371 0.31 10.31 -20.19
C VAL A 371 1.24 9.26 -20.81
N PRO A 372 2.54 9.53 -21.01
CA PRO A 372 3.47 8.51 -21.53
C PRO A 372 3.65 7.30 -20.61
N ILE A 373 3.49 7.48 -19.30
CA ILE A 373 3.54 6.38 -18.33
C ILE A 373 2.31 5.48 -18.50
N ILE A 374 1.13 6.07 -18.64
CA ILE A 374 -0.10 5.31 -18.84
C ILE A 374 -0.04 4.54 -20.15
N LEU A 375 0.30 5.19 -21.27
CA LEU A 375 0.38 4.55 -22.60
C LEU A 375 1.32 3.33 -22.61
N ARG A 376 2.50 3.43 -21.99
CA ARG A 376 3.41 2.28 -21.84
C ARG A 376 2.83 1.20 -20.94
N SER A 377 2.10 1.59 -19.90
CA SER A 377 1.47 0.65 -18.97
C SER A 377 0.33 -0.13 -19.61
N VAL A 378 -0.38 0.41 -20.61
CA VAL A 378 -1.44 -0.30 -21.33
C VAL A 378 -0.94 -1.62 -21.91
N ILE A 379 0.27 -1.60 -22.49
CA ILE A 379 0.91 -2.77 -23.09
C ILE A 379 1.49 -3.68 -21.98
N ALA A 380 2.05 -3.08 -20.93
CA ALA A 380 2.67 -3.82 -19.84
C ALA A 380 1.66 -4.58 -18.98
N ILE A 381 0.47 -4.01 -18.75
CA ILE A 381 -0.56 -4.55 -17.85
C ILE A 381 -0.96 -5.99 -18.22
N PRO A 382 -1.38 -6.31 -19.47
CA PRO A 382 -1.74 -7.67 -19.86
C PRO A 382 -0.60 -8.67 -19.65
N ILE A 383 0.64 -8.26 -19.98
CA ILE A 383 1.83 -9.08 -19.80
C ILE A 383 2.03 -9.38 -18.31
N TYR A 384 1.88 -8.37 -17.45
CA TYR A 384 2.07 -8.55 -16.00
C TYR A 384 0.97 -9.40 -15.39
N VAL A 385 -0.29 -9.22 -15.80
CA VAL A 385 -1.41 -10.08 -15.39
C VAL A 385 -1.14 -11.52 -15.78
N LEU A 386 -0.69 -11.76 -17.01
CA LEU A 386 -0.36 -13.10 -17.50
C LEU A 386 0.75 -13.73 -16.64
N ILE A 387 1.86 -13.01 -16.42
CA ILE A 387 2.97 -13.50 -15.60
C ILE A 387 2.50 -13.82 -14.17
N VAL A 388 1.83 -12.88 -13.50
CA VAL A 388 1.37 -13.04 -12.12
C VAL A 388 0.37 -14.19 -12.02
N ASN A 389 -0.60 -14.29 -12.95
CA ASN A 389 -1.60 -15.34 -12.95
C ASN A 389 -0.99 -16.73 -13.22
N SER A 390 -0.03 -16.85 -14.13
CA SER A 390 0.67 -18.10 -14.41
C SER A 390 1.53 -18.55 -13.24
N LEU A 391 2.14 -17.61 -12.51
CA LEU A 391 2.92 -17.91 -11.32
C LEU A 391 2.05 -18.21 -10.10
N MET A 392 0.87 -17.60 -9.97
CA MET A 392 0.04 -17.66 -8.75
C MET A 392 -0.20 -19.10 -8.22
N PRO A 393 -0.60 -20.09 -9.04
CA PRO A 393 -0.78 -21.46 -8.56
C PRO A 393 0.52 -22.09 -8.03
N ILE A 394 1.63 -21.86 -8.73
CA ILE A 394 2.96 -22.38 -8.38
C ILE A 394 3.43 -21.76 -7.07
N LEU A 395 3.32 -20.44 -6.94
CA LEU A 395 3.71 -19.70 -5.73
C LEU A 395 2.91 -20.16 -4.51
N ILE A 396 1.61 -20.38 -4.65
CA ILE A 396 0.74 -20.87 -3.57
C ILE A 396 1.11 -22.30 -3.18
N LEU A 397 1.39 -23.17 -4.15
CA LEU A 397 1.81 -24.55 -3.91
C LEU A 397 3.18 -24.60 -3.20
N LEU A 398 4.17 -23.85 -3.70
CA LEU A 398 5.49 -23.73 -3.08
C LEU A 398 5.38 -23.21 -1.65
N LYS A 399 4.57 -22.17 -1.42
CA LYS A 399 4.32 -21.66 -0.07
C LYS A 399 3.67 -22.71 0.83
N LYS A 400 2.73 -23.50 0.31
CA LYS A 400 2.07 -24.56 1.08
C LYS A 400 3.03 -25.68 1.46
N ASN A 401 3.97 -26.05 0.58
CA ASN A 401 4.87 -27.19 0.82
C ASN A 401 6.14 -26.79 1.58
N ILE A 402 6.73 -25.63 1.27
CA ILE A 402 8.00 -25.20 1.86
C ILE A 402 7.80 -24.56 3.24
N VAL A 403 6.65 -23.92 3.49
CA VAL A 403 6.40 -23.18 4.74
C VAL A 403 5.59 -24.03 5.76
N LYS A 404 5.08 -25.20 5.38
CA LYS A 404 4.24 -26.04 6.25
C LYS A 404 5.02 -26.75 7.37
N ASP A 405 6.29 -27.07 7.17
CA ASP A 405 6.94 -28.06 8.02
C ASP A 405 7.50 -27.52 9.35
N GLU A 406 7.42 -26.21 9.63
CA GLU A 406 7.91 -25.67 10.92
C GLU A 406 6.82 -25.24 11.90
N TYR A 407 5.54 -25.13 11.51
CA TYR A 407 4.49 -24.71 12.46
C TYR A 407 3.14 -25.36 12.16
N ASN A 408 2.88 -26.48 12.84
CA ASN A 408 1.54 -26.87 13.27
C ASN A 408 0.97 -25.82 14.25
N LEU A 409 0.71 -24.62 13.74
CA LEU A 409 -0.05 -23.58 14.42
C LEU A 409 -1.22 -23.24 13.51
N THR A 410 -2.32 -23.93 13.80
CA THR A 410 -3.72 -23.58 13.57
C THR A 410 -4.01 -22.57 12.44
N TYR A 411 -4.67 -23.11 11.41
CA TYR A 411 -5.38 -22.36 10.36
C TYR A 411 -6.39 -21.38 10.94
#